data_AF-A0A2L2YT06-F1
#
_entry.id   AF-A0A2L2YT06-F1
#
_cell.length_a   1.000
_cell.length_b   1.000
_cell.length_c   1.000
_cell.angle_alpha   90.00
_cell.angle_beta   90.00
_cell.angle_gamma   90.00
#
_symmetry.space_group_name_H-M   'P 1'
#
loop_
_entity.id
_entity.type
_entity.pdbx_description
1 polymer ?
#
loop_
_entity_poly.entity_id
_entity_poly.type
_entity_poly.pdbx_seq_one_letter_code
_entity_poly.pdbx_strand_id
1 'polypeptide(L)'
;LVSQLLEYTPSARITPLQACSHKFFDELRQPGTRLPNNRELPPLFNFTEHELKIQPSLNSILIPSYLRNSSIAERSEACDSGAIAAAAAPDVIPAEPQPCGSSAT
;
A
#
# COMPACT_ATOMS: atom_id res chain seq x y z
N LEU A 1 -18.91 8.20 -9.24
CA LEU A 1 -17.73 7.30 -9.36
C LEU A 1 -18.04 6.02 -10.14
N VAL A 2 -18.84 5.09 -9.61
CA VAL A 2 -19.04 3.76 -10.25
C VAL A 2 -19.59 3.84 -11.67
N SER A 3 -20.53 4.75 -11.94
CA SER A 3 -21.07 4.99 -13.28
C SER A 3 -20.03 5.50 -14.29
N GLN A 4 -19.03 6.25 -13.85
CA GLN A 4 -17.94 6.76 -14.70
C GLN A 4 -16.80 5.74 -14.89
N LEU A 5 -16.77 4.70 -14.05
CA LEU A 5 -15.83 3.58 -14.18
C LEU A 5 -16.40 2.49 -15.10
N LEU A 6 -17.70 2.21 -14.96
CA LEU A 6 -18.42 1.16 -15.69
C LEU A 6 -19.01 1.69 -17.00
N GLU A 7 -18.15 2.26 -17.85
CA GLU A 7 -18.54 2.79 -19.14
C GLU A 7 -18.09 1.85 -20.28
N TYR A 8 -18.99 1.63 -21.24
CA TYR A 8 -18.72 0.76 -22.39
C TYR A 8 -17.64 1.36 -23.30
N THR A 9 -17.68 2.67 -23.52
CA THR A 9 -16.66 3.38 -24.28
C THR A 9 -15.40 3.56 -23.44
N PRO A 10 -14.25 2.97 -23.82
CA PRO A 10 -13.04 2.99 -22.98
C PRO A 10 -12.50 4.40 -22.79
N SER A 11 -12.61 5.27 -23.80
CA SER A 11 -12.13 6.66 -23.75
C SER A 11 -12.95 7.58 -22.85
N ALA A 12 -14.19 7.19 -22.53
CA ALA A 12 -15.06 7.98 -21.66
C ALA A 12 -14.84 7.65 -20.17
N ARG A 13 -14.22 6.49 -19.88
CA ARG A 13 -13.88 6.07 -18.52
C ARG A 13 -13.03 7.12 -17.83
N ILE A 14 -13.36 7.39 -16.58
CA ILE A 14 -12.61 8.29 -15.72
C ILE A 14 -11.16 7.81 -15.55
N THR A 15 -10.20 8.74 -15.62
CA THR A 15 -8.79 8.40 -15.39
C THR A 15 -8.56 8.07 -13.92
N PRO A 16 -7.56 7.22 -13.58
CA PRO A 16 -7.29 6.84 -12.19
C PRO A 16 -7.05 8.04 -11.27
N LEU A 17 -6.27 9.03 -11.71
CA LEU A 17 -6.02 10.26 -10.94
C LEU A 17 -7.30 11.08 -10.74
N GLN A 18 -8.15 11.15 -11.76
CA GLN A 18 -9.41 11.86 -11.66
C GLN A 18 -10.40 11.11 -10.74
N ALA A 19 -10.39 9.78 -10.75
CA ALA A 19 -11.14 8.96 -9.81
C ALA A 19 -10.67 9.20 -8.36
N CYS A 20 -9.36 9.27 -8.12
CA CYS A 20 -8.81 9.62 -6.81
C CYS A 20 -9.21 11.03 -6.35
N SER A 21 -9.44 11.95 -7.29
CA SER A 21 -9.93 13.31 -6.99
C SER A 21 -11.43 13.38 -6.68
N HIS A 22 -12.19 12.29 -6.86
CA HIS A 22 -13.65 12.28 -6.72
C HIS A 22 -14.12 12.50 -5.28
N LYS A 23 -15.28 13.15 -5.11
CA LYS A 23 -15.94 13.48 -3.83
C LYS A 23 -16.17 12.31 -2.87
N PHE A 24 -16.15 11.09 -3.41
CA PHE A 24 -16.28 9.87 -2.62
C PHE A 24 -15.09 9.67 -1.68
N PHE A 25 -13.89 10.12 -2.09
CA PHE A 25 -12.67 10.03 -1.29
C PHE A 25 -12.38 11.31 -0.49
N ASP A 26 -13.28 12.29 -0.47
CA ASP A 26 -13.08 13.53 0.31
C ASP A 26 -13.05 13.22 1.82
N GLU A 27 -13.73 12.16 2.28
CA GLU A 27 -13.66 11.71 3.68
C GLU A 27 -12.25 11.30 4.09
N LEU A 28 -11.50 10.64 3.20
CA LEU A 28 -10.09 10.27 3.46
C LEU A 28 -9.17 11.50 3.55
N ARG A 29 -9.63 12.65 3.03
CA ARG A 29 -8.94 13.95 3.07
C ARG A 29 -9.42 14.85 4.20
N GLN A 30 -10.21 14.35 5.14
CA GLN A 30 -10.54 15.10 6.34
C GLN A 30 -9.51 14.80 7.43
N PRO A 31 -9.06 15.83 8.18
CA PRO A 31 -8.17 15.61 9.31
C PRO A 31 -8.96 14.87 10.40
N GLY A 32 -8.49 13.68 10.78
CA GLY A 32 -9.09 12.87 11.84
C GLY A 32 -9.91 11.66 11.37
N THR A 33 -9.97 11.40 10.06
CA THR A 33 -10.57 10.17 9.55
C THR A 33 -9.74 8.98 9.98
N ARG A 34 -10.36 8.02 10.66
CA ARG A 34 -9.72 6.80 11.16
C ARG A 34 -10.43 5.59 10.61
N LEU A 35 -9.70 4.48 10.53
CA LEU A 35 -10.32 3.19 10.27
C LEU A 35 -11.38 2.91 11.36
N PRO A 36 -12.44 2.15 11.06
CA PRO A 36 -13.42 1.71 12.07
C PRO A 36 -12.78 0.94 13.25
N ASN A 37 -11.53 0.47 13.09
CA ASN A 37 -10.71 -0.15 14.14
C ASN A 37 -9.88 0.85 14.97
N ASN A 38 -10.13 2.16 14.88
CA ASN A 38 -9.33 3.24 15.49
C ASN A 38 -7.86 3.32 15.04
N ARG A 39 -7.47 2.57 14.00
CA ARG A 39 -6.13 2.66 13.40
C ARG A 39 -6.02 3.88 12.51
N GLU A 40 -4.82 4.42 12.43
CA GLU A 40 -4.48 5.52 11.54
C GLU A 40 -4.50 5.04 10.09
N LEU A 41 -4.82 5.97 9.18
CA LEU A 41 -4.82 5.68 7.75
C LEU A 41 -3.37 5.40 7.30
N PRO A 42 -3.14 4.41 6.42
CA PRO A 42 -1.85 4.23 5.76
C PRO A 42 -1.42 5.50 4.99
N PRO A 43 -0.18 5.59 4.50
CA PRO A 43 0.23 6.70 3.64
C PRO A 43 -0.57 6.68 2.33
N LEU A 44 -1.57 7.56 2.24
CA LEU A 44 -2.49 7.66 1.09
C LEU A 44 -2.11 8.76 0.09
N PHE A 45 -1.26 9.70 0.51
CA PHE A 45 -1.00 10.97 -0.20
C PHE A 45 0.48 11.16 -0.58
N ASN A 46 1.25 10.07 -0.59
CA ASN A 46 2.67 10.00 -0.93
C ASN A 46 2.90 9.98 -2.46
N PHE A 47 2.27 10.88 -3.20
CA PHE A 47 2.43 10.96 -4.65
C PHE A 47 3.86 11.35 -5.04
N THR A 48 4.38 10.67 -6.06
CA THR A 48 5.67 10.98 -6.66
C THR A 48 5.57 12.18 -7.61
N GLU A 49 6.70 12.83 -7.90
CA GLU A 49 6.72 13.91 -8.90
C GLU A 49 6.22 13.47 -10.28
N HIS A 50 6.44 12.20 -10.65
CA HIS A 50 6.00 11.68 -11.93
C HIS A 50 4.46 11.63 -12.01
N GLU A 51 3.81 11.16 -10.96
CA GLU A 51 2.35 11.08 -10.88
C GLU A 51 1.70 12.48 -10.88
N LEU A 52 2.31 13.44 -10.18
CA LEU A 52 1.84 14.83 -10.13
C LEU A 52 2.04 15.60 -11.46
N LYS A 53 2.93 15.11 -12.34
CA LYS A 53 3.14 15.69 -13.69
C LYS A 53 2.09 15.24 -14.69
N ILE A 54 1.41 14.10 -14.47
CA ILE A 54 0.40 13.57 -15.40
C ILE A 54 -0.78 14.54 -15.52
N GLN A 55 -1.27 15.06 -14.39
CA GLN A 55 -2.41 15.97 -14.38
C GLN A 55 -2.29 17.04 -13.27
N PRO A 56 -1.53 18.11 -13.50
CA PRO A 56 -1.20 19.09 -12.46
C PRO A 56 -2.40 19.86 -11.92
N SER A 57 -3.50 19.92 -12.68
CA SER A 57 -4.74 20.57 -12.26
C SER A 57 -5.40 19.89 -11.05
N LEU A 58 -5.15 18.60 -10.84
CA LEU A 58 -5.74 17.83 -9.74
C LEU A 58 -4.88 17.86 -8.46
N ASN A 59 -3.65 18.35 -8.53
CA ASN A 59 -2.70 18.29 -7.41
C ASN A 59 -3.20 19.02 -6.15
N SER A 60 -3.98 20.09 -6.32
CA SER A 60 -4.62 20.82 -5.21
C SER A 60 -5.74 20.04 -4.53
N ILE A 61 -6.38 19.10 -5.25
CA ILE A 61 -7.45 18.25 -4.75
C ILE A 61 -6.87 16.97 -4.14
N LEU A 62 -5.82 16.42 -4.77
CA LEU A 62 -5.15 15.20 -4.36
C LEU A 62 -4.33 15.37 -3.08
N ILE A 63 -3.69 16.53 -2.87
CA ILE A 63 -2.86 16.82 -1.69
C ILE A 63 -3.53 17.92 -0.85
N PRO A 64 -4.19 17.56 0.26
CA PRO A 64 -4.75 18.53 1.21
C PRO A 64 -3.67 19.44 1.81
N SER A 65 -4.05 20.69 2.10
CA SER A 65 -3.14 21.71 2.64
C SER A 65 -2.45 21.31 3.95
N TYR A 66 -3.13 20.55 4.82
CA TYR A 66 -2.58 20.08 6.09
C TYR A 66 -1.54 18.95 5.91
N LEU A 67 -1.60 18.17 4.82
CA LEU A 67 -0.64 17.10 4.53
C LEU A 67 0.62 17.57 3.82
N ARG A 68 0.57 18.74 3.18
CA ARG A 68 1.75 19.35 2.56
C ARG A 68 2.87 19.61 3.58
N ASN A 69 2.55 19.71 4.87
CA ASN A 69 3.50 19.82 5.97
C ASN A 69 3.88 18.47 6.61
N SER A 70 3.06 17.43 6.45
CA SER A 70 3.25 16.10 7.07
C SER A 70 4.15 15.17 6.25
N SER A 71 4.25 15.35 4.93
CA SER A 71 5.12 14.53 4.06
C SER A 71 6.62 14.62 4.41
N ILE A 72 7.01 15.66 5.16
CA ILE A 72 8.36 15.83 5.70
C ILE A 72 8.57 14.97 6.96
N ALA A 73 7.50 14.64 7.71
CA ALA A 73 7.57 13.90 8.98
C ALA A 73 7.63 12.38 8.81
N GLU A 74 7.05 11.81 7.73
CA GLU A 74 7.01 10.35 7.52
C GLU A 74 8.32 9.73 6.98
N ARG A 75 9.42 10.49 6.97
CA ARG A 75 10.76 9.93 6.70
C ARG A 75 11.49 9.41 7.95
N SER A 76 10.89 9.52 9.14
CA SER A 76 11.63 9.24 10.39
C SER A 76 11.01 8.21 11.36
N GLU A 77 9.90 7.56 11.05
CA GLU A 77 9.32 6.55 11.96
C GLU A 77 9.10 5.20 11.27
N ALA A 78 10.23 4.61 10.87
CA ALA A 78 10.41 3.17 10.81
C ALA A 78 11.69 2.83 11.60
N CYS A 79 11.71 3.15 12.89
CA CYS A 79 12.72 2.68 13.83
C CYS A 79 12.06 1.88 14.96
N ASP A 80 12.27 0.57 14.85
CA ASP A 80 12.61 -0.38 15.91
C ASP A 80 12.19 -0.12 17.37
N SER A 81 11.37 -1.04 17.90
CA SER A 81 11.34 -1.57 19.28
C SER A 81 10.17 -2.57 19.34
N GLY A 82 10.23 -3.85 19.73
CA GLY A 82 11.26 -4.65 20.37
C GLY A 82 10.56 -5.76 21.18
N ALA A 83 10.70 -7.01 20.72
CA ALA A 83 10.67 -8.32 21.41
C ALA A 83 9.65 -8.67 22.53
N ILE A 84 9.00 -9.84 22.38
CA ILE A 84 9.04 -10.90 23.40
C ILE A 84 9.35 -12.29 22.79
N ALA A 85 10.32 -12.95 23.44
CA ALA A 85 10.89 -14.30 23.32
C ALA A 85 9.86 -15.46 23.51
N ALA A 86 10.11 -16.76 23.31
CA ALA A 86 11.16 -17.64 22.77
C ALA A 86 10.65 -19.12 22.83
N ALA A 87 11.46 -20.06 22.32
CA ALA A 87 11.40 -21.54 22.38
C ALA A 87 10.77 -22.24 21.15
N ALA A 88 11.38 -23.24 20.49
CA ALA A 88 12.45 -24.16 20.87
C ALA A 88 13.27 -24.64 19.63
N ALA A 89 14.41 -25.26 19.94
CA ALA A 89 15.65 -25.44 19.18
C ALA A 89 15.65 -26.55 18.07
N PRO A 90 16.73 -26.63 17.26
CA PRO A 90 16.85 -27.43 16.03
C PRO A 90 17.60 -28.76 16.27
N ASP A 91 17.39 -29.76 15.41
CA ASP A 91 18.33 -30.88 15.29
C ASP A 91 18.56 -31.23 13.82
N VAL A 92 19.80 -30.99 13.41
CA VAL A 92 20.43 -31.40 12.16
C VAL A 92 21.00 -32.80 12.41
N ILE A 93 20.60 -33.79 11.62
CA ILE A 93 21.31 -35.06 11.52
C ILE A 93 21.83 -35.20 10.07
N PRO A 94 23.15 -35.33 9.85
CA PRO A 94 23.77 -35.46 8.54
C PRO A 94 23.96 -36.92 8.10
N ALA A 95 24.00 -37.14 6.77
CA ALA A 95 24.59 -38.27 6.02
C ALA A 95 24.05 -39.69 6.36
N GLU A 96 23.96 -40.70 5.48
CA GLU A 96 24.59 -41.13 4.23
C GLU A 96 23.77 -42.37 3.74
N PRO A 97 24.30 -43.30 2.91
CA PRO A 97 24.40 -43.34 1.45
C PRO A 97 23.35 -44.27 0.77
N GLN A 98 23.28 -44.19 -0.56
CA GLN A 98 22.66 -45.21 -1.42
C GLN A 98 23.45 -46.53 -1.36
N PRO A 99 22.80 -47.69 -1.61
CA PRO A 99 23.44 -48.70 -2.43
C PRO A 99 22.53 -49.25 -3.54
N CYS A 100 23.21 -49.58 -4.65
CA CYS A 100 22.72 -50.23 -5.85
C CYS A 100 22.01 -51.57 -5.58
N GLY A 101 21.00 -51.92 -6.40
CA GLY A 101 20.63 -53.32 -6.60
C GLY A 101 19.17 -53.63 -6.96
N SER A 102 18.95 -53.88 -8.26
CA SER A 102 18.28 -55.07 -8.81
C SER A 102 16.82 -55.47 -8.44
N SER A 103 16.02 -55.58 -9.51
CA SER A 103 15.21 -56.76 -9.92
C SER A 103 13.69 -56.79 -9.72
N ALA A 104 13.02 -57.20 -10.82
CA ALA A 104 11.73 -57.92 -10.98
C ALA A 104 10.44 -57.16 -10.58
N THR A 105 9.36 -57.13 -11.37
CA THR A 105 8.73 -58.15 -12.24
C THR A 105 8.19 -57.54 -13.53
#